data_AF-A0A8J6MU44-F1
#
_entry.id   AF-A0A8J6MU44-F1
#
_cell.length_a   1.000
_cell.length_b   1.000
_cell.length_c   1.000
_cell.angle_alpha   90.00
_cell.angle_beta   90.00
_cell.angle_gamma   90.00
#
_symmetry.space_group_name_H-M   'P 1'
#
loop_
_entity.id
_entity.type
_entity.pdbx_description
1 polymer ?
#
loop_
_entity_poly.entity_id
_entity_poly.type
_entity_poly.pdbx_seq_one_letter_code
_entity_poly.pdbx_strand_id
1 'polypeptide(L)'
;MNTIVKAMEDYKNQFVLILAGYPDEMDDFLQTNPGLPSRFPIRFDFPDYTVDQLVQIAGMMLQEREYVLAPQAEWKLRRQVAQEKEQSPYAFSNGRFIRNLLEKALRNQAVRLLRQSEETPSKQELMILRPEDLSFERVKGNDFK
;
A
#
# COMPACT_ATOMS: atom_id res chain seq x y z
N MET A 1 -16.73 -23.04 -11.35
CA MET A 1 -15.79 -22.73 -12.44
C MET A 1 -16.43 -22.81 -13.83
N ASN A 2 -17.13 -23.90 -14.16
CA ASN A 2 -17.85 -24.05 -15.45
C ASN A 2 -18.77 -22.87 -15.79
N THR A 3 -19.37 -22.23 -14.78
CA THR A 3 -20.21 -21.03 -14.95
C THR A 3 -19.44 -19.82 -15.50
N ILE A 4 -18.19 -19.60 -15.07
CA ILE A 4 -17.36 -18.47 -15.53
C ILE A 4 -16.91 -18.72 -16.98
N VAL A 5 -16.44 -19.94 -17.26
CA VAL A 5 -16.01 -20.33 -18.61
C VAL A 5 -17.17 -20.20 -19.59
N LYS A 6 -18.36 -20.67 -19.20
CA LYS A 6 -19.56 -20.54 -20.01
C LYS A 6 -19.95 -19.07 -20.24
N ALA A 7 -19.87 -18.22 -19.23
CA ALA A 7 -20.13 -16.79 -19.38
C ALA A 7 -19.13 -16.09 -20.33
N MET A 8 -17.86 -16.49 -20.32
CA MET A 8 -16.86 -15.97 -21.27
C MET A 8 -17.18 -16.34 -22.73
N GLU A 9 -17.85 -17.48 -22.95
CA GLU A 9 -18.28 -17.93 -24.28
C GLU A 9 -19.61 -17.30 -24.70
N ASP A 10 -20.61 -17.30 -23.81
CA ASP A 10 -21.97 -16.83 -24.08
C ASP A 10 -22.04 -15.31 -24.31
N TYR A 11 -21.16 -14.53 -23.66
CA TYR A 11 -21.17 -13.05 -23.72
C TYR A 11 -19.95 -12.46 -24.44
N LYS A 12 -19.42 -13.19 -25.43
CA LYS A 12 -18.28 -12.75 -26.25
C LYS A 12 -18.54 -11.35 -26.83
N ASN A 13 -17.58 -10.44 -26.70
CA ASN A 13 -17.62 -9.02 -27.09
C ASN A 13 -18.49 -8.08 -26.23
N GLN A 14 -19.11 -8.57 -25.16
CA GLN A 14 -19.91 -7.74 -24.23
C GLN A 14 -19.43 -7.86 -22.78
N PHE A 15 -18.44 -8.72 -22.53
CA PHE A 15 -17.95 -9.06 -21.21
C PHE A 15 -16.43 -9.06 -21.17
N VAL A 16 -15.87 -8.40 -20.15
CA VAL A 16 -14.43 -8.42 -19.84
C VAL A 16 -14.28 -9.00 -18.44
N LEU A 17 -13.46 -10.04 -18.31
CA LEU A 17 -13.10 -10.65 -17.04
C LEU A 17 -11.64 -10.31 -16.71
N ILE A 18 -11.42 -9.66 -15.57
CA ILE A 18 -10.10 -9.40 -15.03
C ILE A 18 -9.93 -10.24 -13.77
N LEU A 19 -8.94 -11.12 -13.78
CA LEU A 19 -8.52 -11.87 -12.60
C LEU A 19 -7.30 -11.19 -11.99
N ALA A 20 -7.25 -11.11 -10.67
CA ALA A 20 -6.13 -10.56 -9.93
C ALA A 20 -5.91 -11.38 -8.66
N GLY A 21 -4.66 -11.71 -8.38
CA GLY A 21 -4.25 -12.54 -7.26
C GLY A 21 -2.72 -12.65 -7.20
N TYR A 22 -2.20 -13.36 -6.20
CA TYR A 22 -0.77 -13.63 -6.13
C TYR A 22 -0.33 -14.59 -7.25
N PRO A 23 0.90 -14.48 -7.78
CA PRO A 23 1.34 -15.26 -8.93
C PRO A 23 1.12 -16.77 -8.77
N ASP A 24 1.55 -17.34 -7.64
CA ASP A 24 1.43 -18.77 -7.36
C ASP A 24 -0.03 -19.22 -7.26
N GLU A 25 -0.86 -18.44 -6.55
CA GLU A 25 -2.30 -18.71 -6.43
C GLU A 25 -3.02 -18.62 -7.78
N MET A 26 -2.60 -17.71 -8.65
CA MET A 26 -3.13 -17.55 -9.99
C MET A 26 -2.71 -18.70 -10.91
N ASP A 27 -1.46 -19.17 -10.80
CA ASP A 27 -0.97 -20.32 -11.55
C ASP A 27 -1.71 -21.60 -11.13
N ASP A 28 -1.89 -21.83 -9.82
CA ASP A 28 -2.71 -22.91 -9.28
C ASP A 28 -4.16 -22.81 -9.78
N PHE A 29 -4.76 -21.61 -9.72
CA PHE A 29 -6.12 -21.37 -10.20
C PHE A 29 -6.27 -21.72 -11.69
N LEU A 30 -5.33 -21.30 -12.53
CA LEU A 30 -5.38 -21.56 -13.97
C LEU A 30 -5.21 -23.06 -14.30
N GLN A 31 -4.49 -23.81 -13.46
CA GLN A 31 -4.33 -25.26 -13.63
C GLN A 31 -5.56 -26.07 -13.25
N THR A 32 -6.51 -25.50 -12.51
CA THR A 32 -7.74 -26.21 -12.09
C THR A 32 -8.62 -26.66 -13.26
N ASN A 33 -8.46 -26.07 -14.46
CA ASN A 33 -9.09 -26.54 -15.69
C ASN A 33 -8.16 -26.28 -16.90
N PRO A 34 -7.79 -27.31 -17.69
CA PRO A 34 -6.88 -27.18 -18.82
C PRO A 34 -7.29 -26.14 -19.87
N GLY A 35 -8.58 -25.78 -19.95
CA GLY A 35 -9.09 -24.78 -20.87
C GLY A 35 -8.95 -23.33 -20.40
N LEU A 36 -8.65 -23.07 -19.13
CA LEU A 36 -8.53 -21.69 -18.62
C LEU A 36 -7.28 -20.96 -19.14
N PRO A 37 -6.07 -21.53 -19.15
CA PRO A 37 -4.87 -20.79 -19.56
C PRO A 37 -4.97 -20.18 -20.96
N SER A 38 -5.55 -20.89 -21.94
CA SER A 38 -5.70 -20.39 -23.31
C SER A 38 -6.72 -19.26 -23.46
N ARG A 39 -7.60 -19.08 -22.47
CA ARG A 39 -8.64 -18.02 -22.44
C ARG A 39 -8.15 -16.74 -21.75
N PHE A 40 -6.97 -16.74 -21.15
CA PHE A 40 -6.31 -15.57 -20.56
C PHE A 40 -4.97 -15.28 -21.25
N PRO A 41 -4.97 -14.85 -22.53
CA PRO A 41 -3.74 -14.60 -23.28
C PRO A 41 -2.98 -13.34 -22.83
N ILE A 42 -3.63 -12.45 -22.08
CA ILE A 42 -3.04 -11.21 -21.57
C ILE A 42 -2.72 -11.41 -20.09
N ARG A 43 -1.43 -11.42 -19.75
CA ARG A 43 -0.93 -11.45 -18.38
C ARG A 43 -0.15 -10.18 -18.09
N PHE A 44 -0.45 -9.56 -16.95
CA PHE A 44 0.31 -8.43 -16.42
C PHE A 44 0.86 -8.82 -15.06
N ASP A 45 2.18 -8.78 -14.92
CA ASP A 45 2.84 -8.96 -13.64
C ASP A 45 3.08 -7.57 -13.03
N PHE A 46 2.65 -7.40 -11.78
CA PHE A 46 2.83 -6.15 -11.02
C PHE A 46 3.90 -6.38 -9.97
N PRO A 47 5.18 -6.07 -10.27
CA PRO A 47 6.25 -6.23 -9.30
C PRO A 47 6.06 -5.25 -8.14
N ASP A 48 6.62 -5.63 -7.01
CA ASP A 48 6.73 -4.77 -5.85
C ASP A 48 7.44 -3.45 -6.17
N TYR A 49 6.96 -2.36 -5.57
CA TYR A 49 7.65 -1.09 -5.68
C TYR A 49 8.97 -1.12 -4.90
N THR A 50 9.97 -0.46 -5.47
CA THR A 50 11.21 -0.11 -4.79
C THR A 50 10.94 0.87 -3.64
N VAL A 51 11.88 0.98 -2.70
CA VAL A 51 11.78 1.97 -1.61
C VAL A 51 11.61 3.38 -2.15
N ASP A 52 12.33 3.73 -3.22
CA ASP A 52 12.30 5.04 -3.88
C ASP A 52 10.91 5.35 -4.44
N GLN A 53 10.32 4.38 -5.16
CA GLN A 53 8.96 4.51 -5.68
C GLN A 53 7.93 4.63 -4.56
N LEU A 54 8.11 3.93 -3.44
CA LEU A 54 7.22 4.02 -2.29
C LEU A 54 7.30 5.38 -1.58
N VAL A 55 8.50 5.97 -1.50
CA VAL A 55 8.69 7.34 -1.01
C VAL A 55 8.04 8.36 -1.95
N GLN A 56 8.13 8.17 -3.27
CA GLN A 56 7.41 9.00 -4.24
C GLN A 56 5.89 8.89 -4.07
N ILE A 57 5.36 7.67 -3.90
CA ILE A 57 3.95 7.43 -3.63
C ILE A 57 3.52 8.14 -2.33
N ALA A 58 4.34 8.09 -1.27
CA ALA A 58 4.07 8.81 -0.05
C ALA A 58 4.00 10.33 -0.27
N GLY A 59 4.93 10.87 -1.05
CA GLY A 59 4.94 12.29 -1.44
C GLY A 59 3.67 12.70 -2.18
N MET A 60 3.22 11.90 -3.16
CA MET A 60 1.97 12.15 -3.89
C MET A 60 0.75 12.14 -2.95
N MET A 61 0.64 11.13 -2.08
CA MET A 61 -0.46 11.04 -1.11
C MET A 61 -0.51 12.20 -0.12
N LEU A 62 0.65 12.73 0.28
CA LEU A 62 0.73 13.88 1.17
C LEU A 62 0.38 15.17 0.44
N GLN A 63 0.86 15.35 -0.79
CA GLN A 63 0.54 16.50 -1.62
C GLN A 63 -0.97 16.62 -1.87
N GLU A 64 -1.67 15.52 -2.15
CA GLU A 64 -3.14 15.49 -2.29
C GLU A 64 -3.88 15.98 -1.03
N ARG A 65 -3.25 15.87 0.14
CA ARG A 65 -3.80 16.28 1.44
C ARG A 65 -3.21 17.60 1.94
N GLU A 66 -2.43 18.30 1.12
CA GLU A 66 -1.71 19.53 1.47
C GLU A 66 -0.69 19.37 2.62
N TYR A 67 -0.11 18.18 2.76
CA TYR A 67 0.96 17.91 3.71
C TYR A 67 2.33 17.84 3.03
N VAL A 68 3.37 18.13 3.80
CA VAL A 68 4.77 17.95 3.39
C VAL A 68 5.56 17.24 4.49
N LEU A 69 6.54 16.43 4.10
CA LEU A 69 7.51 15.87 5.04
C LEU A 69 8.62 16.90 5.30
N ALA A 70 8.98 17.08 6.57
CA ALA A 70 10.27 17.67 6.89
C ALA A 70 11.39 16.80 6.28
N PRO A 71 12.55 17.36 5.86
CA PRO A 71 13.62 16.57 5.27
C PRO A 71 14.05 15.36 6.12
N GLN A 72 14.16 15.53 7.44
CA GLN A 72 14.48 14.44 8.36
C GLN A 72 13.37 13.38 8.46
N ALA A 73 12.11 13.75 8.23
CA ALA A 73 10.98 12.84 8.24
C ALA A 73 11.00 11.95 6.99
N GLU A 74 11.39 12.49 5.83
CA GLU A 74 11.58 11.70 4.61
C GLU A 74 12.68 10.63 4.79
N TRP A 75 13.82 11.00 5.39
CA TRP A 75 14.88 10.03 5.73
C TRP A 75 14.37 8.91 6.64
N LYS A 76 13.57 9.27 7.66
CA LYS A 76 12.97 8.29 8.58
C LYS A 76 11.98 7.37 7.87
N LEU A 77 11.12 7.93 7.00
CA LEU A 77 10.19 7.18 6.18
C LEU A 77 10.93 6.16 5.30
N ARG A 78 11.95 6.61 4.56
CA ARG A 78 12.77 5.74 3.70
C ARG A 78 13.35 4.56 4.48
N ARG A 79 13.91 4.82 5.66
CA ARG A 79 14.47 3.78 6.53
C ARG A 79 13.40 2.79 7.00
N GLN A 80 12.23 3.27 7.41
CA GLN A 80 11.12 2.41 7.86
C GLN A 80 10.59 1.53 6.73
N VAL A 81 10.41 2.08 5.54
CA VAL A 81 9.97 1.34 4.35
C VAL A 81 10.99 0.25 3.98
N ALA A 82 12.29 0.60 3.96
CA ALA A 82 13.34 -0.36 3.67
C ALA A 82 13.35 -1.52 4.68
N GLN A 83 13.26 -1.20 5.97
CA GLN A 83 13.23 -2.17 7.04
C GLN A 83 12.00 -3.09 6.96
N GLU A 84 10.81 -2.56 6.68
CA GLU A 84 9.61 -3.39 6.57
C GLU A 84 9.67 -4.32 5.35
N LYS A 85 10.16 -3.83 4.21
CA LYS A 85 10.35 -4.67 3.02
C LYS A 85 11.33 -5.82 3.27
N GLU A 86 12.39 -5.58 4.02
CA GLU A 86 13.36 -6.62 4.39
C GLU A 86 12.76 -7.65 5.35
N GLN A 87 11.90 -7.21 6.28
CA GLN A 87 11.31 -8.08 7.31
C GLN A 87 10.05 -8.83 6.85
N SER A 88 9.41 -8.39 5.78
CA SER A 88 8.18 -9.01 5.27
C SER A 88 8.16 -9.07 3.74
N PRO A 89 9.18 -9.69 3.09
CA PRO A 89 9.36 -9.62 1.65
C PRO A 89 8.19 -10.20 0.85
N TYR A 90 7.47 -11.18 1.40
CA TYR A 90 6.33 -11.83 0.74
C TYR A 90 4.95 -11.27 1.15
N ALA A 91 4.89 -10.42 2.19
CA ALA A 91 3.64 -9.91 2.74
C ALA A 91 3.54 -8.36 2.67
N PHE A 92 4.51 -7.71 2.03
CA PHE A 92 4.57 -6.26 1.96
C PHE A 92 3.48 -5.69 1.07
N SER A 93 2.56 -4.92 1.65
CA SER A 93 1.35 -4.45 0.96
C SER A 93 1.52 -3.16 0.14
N ASN A 94 2.75 -2.78 -0.21
CA ASN A 94 3.08 -1.64 -1.08
C ASN A 94 2.35 -0.33 -0.70
N GLY A 95 1.52 0.21 -1.60
CA GLY A 95 0.80 1.47 -1.37
C GLY A 95 -0.15 1.41 -0.17
N ARG A 96 -0.67 0.24 0.20
CA ARG A 96 -1.48 0.07 1.41
C ARG A 96 -0.63 0.29 2.67
N PHE A 97 0.59 -0.22 2.70
CA PHE A 97 1.53 0.03 3.80
C PHE A 97 1.80 1.53 3.95
N ILE A 98 2.14 2.21 2.85
CA ILE A 98 2.41 3.66 2.86
C ILE A 98 1.20 4.45 3.35
N ARG A 99 0.00 4.15 2.85
CA ARG A 99 -1.24 4.80 3.31
C ARG A 99 -1.43 4.66 4.81
N ASN A 100 -1.33 3.44 5.34
CA ASN A 100 -1.52 3.18 6.77
C ASN A 100 -0.47 3.90 7.63
N LEU A 101 0.78 3.92 7.16
CA LEU A 101 1.87 4.62 7.82
C LEU A 101 1.62 6.13 7.89
N LEU A 102 1.21 6.75 6.77
CA LEU A 102 0.91 8.18 6.72
C LEU A 102 -0.32 8.53 7.55
N GLU A 103 -1.37 7.71 7.55
CA GLU A 103 -2.54 7.92 8.40
C GLU A 103 -2.18 7.90 9.89
N LYS A 104 -1.29 7.00 10.30
CA LYS A 104 -0.76 7.00 11.67
C LYS A 104 0.07 8.25 11.96
N ALA A 105 0.90 8.67 11.01
CA ALA A 105 1.72 9.87 11.16
C ALA A 105 0.87 11.14 11.33
N LEU A 106 -0.20 11.29 10.55
CA LEU A 106 -1.15 12.40 10.68
C LEU A 106 -1.83 12.42 12.05
N ARG A 107 -2.23 11.26 12.57
CA ARG A 107 -2.78 11.17 13.94
C ARG A 107 -1.77 11.58 15.00
N ASN A 108 -0.51 11.14 14.86
CA ASN A 108 0.55 11.49 15.80
C ASN A 108 0.87 12.99 15.77
N GLN A 109 0.90 13.59 14.58
CA GLN A 109 1.07 15.03 14.40
C GLN A 109 -0.05 15.81 15.12
N ALA A 110 -1.30 15.39 14.96
CA ALA A 110 -2.42 16.01 15.67
C ALA A 110 -2.24 15.95 17.19
N VAL A 111 -1.84 14.79 17.74
CA VAL A 111 -1.54 14.63 19.17
C VAL A 111 -0.38 15.52 19.61
N ARG A 112 0.68 15.63 18.81
CA ARG A 112 1.82 16.51 19.08
C ARG A 112 1.39 17.98 19.17
N LEU A 113 0.62 18.45 18.19
CA LEU A 113 0.15 19.84 18.14
C LEU A 113 -0.78 20.16 19.34
N LEU A 114 -1.64 19.22 19.74
CA LEU A 114 -2.48 19.37 20.93
C LEU A 114 -1.70 19.41 22.26
N ARG A 115 -0.50 18.83 22.32
CA ARG A 115 0.35 18.84 23.52
C ARG A 115 1.23 20.07 23.62
N GLN A 116 1.48 20.75 22.51
CA GLN A 116 2.29 21.97 22.45
C GLN A 116 1.50 23.24 22.78
N SER A 117 0.19 23.13 23.04
CA SER A 117 -0.71 24.27 23.09
C SER A 117 -0.69 25.03 24.42
N GLU A 118 0.10 26.09 24.48
CA GLU A 118 -0.37 27.38 25.02
C GLU A 118 -0.82 28.36 23.91
N GLU A 119 -0.43 28.14 22.65
CA GLU A 119 -0.77 28.98 21.47
C GLU A 119 -1.36 28.16 20.31
N THR A 120 -2.09 28.82 19.41
CA THR A 120 -2.68 28.19 18.22
C THR A 120 -1.61 27.88 17.16
N PRO A 121 -1.54 26.64 16.62
CA PRO A 121 -0.54 26.29 15.61
C PRO A 121 -0.64 27.12 14.34
N SER A 122 0.51 27.43 13.75
CA SER A 122 0.56 28.09 12.45
C SER A 122 0.10 27.16 11.31
N LYS A 123 -0.31 27.74 10.16
CA LYS A 123 -0.64 26.96 8.95
C LYS A 123 0.51 26.02 8.55
N GLN A 124 1.75 26.48 8.63
CA GLN A 124 2.93 25.67 8.29
C GLN A 124 3.09 24.47 9.23
N GLU A 125 2.80 24.64 10.52
CA GLU A 125 2.87 23.55 11.51
C GLU A 125 1.78 22.50 11.30
N LEU A 126 0.59 22.93 10.86
CA LEU A 126 -0.50 22.03 10.50
C LEU A 126 -0.19 21.20 9.25
N MET A 127 0.66 21.71 8.35
CA MET A 127 1.00 21.06 7.08
C MET A 127 2.27 20.19 7.13
N ILE A 128 3.13 20.37 8.14
CA ILE A 128 4.43 19.67 8.20
C ILE A 128 4.39 18.43 9.11
N LEU A 129 4.76 17.28 8.53
CA LEU A 129 5.04 16.05 9.26
C LEU A 129 6.53 16.00 9.66
N ARG A 130 6.78 15.79 10.95
CA ARG A 130 8.11 15.74 11.56
C ARG A 130 8.55 14.29 11.81
N PRO A 131 9.86 14.04 12.06
CA PRO A 131 10.35 12.68 12.33
C PRO A 131 9.64 11.99 13.48
N GLU A 132 9.29 12.71 14.55
CA GLU A 132 8.56 12.16 15.70
C GLU A 132 7.14 11.67 15.36
N ASP A 133 6.51 12.25 14.33
CA ASP A 133 5.16 11.86 13.89
C ASP A 133 5.17 10.47 13.23
N LEU A 134 6.29 10.07 12.62
CA LEU A 134 6.48 8.75 12.00
C LEU A 134 6.85 7.69 13.05
N SER A 135 6.00 7.46 14.05
CA SER A 135 6.22 6.44 15.09
C SER A 135 5.64 5.09 14.67
N PHE A 136 6.49 4.05 14.68
CA PHE A 136 6.08 2.69 14.35
C PHE A 136 6.14 1.83 15.60
N GLU A 137 5.08 1.83 16.39
CA GLU A 137 4.82 0.70 17.28
C GLU A 137 4.25 -0.45 16.46
N ARG A 138 4.98 -1.57 16.41
CA ARG A 138 4.39 -2.84 15.97
C ARG A 138 3.25 -3.14 16.93
N VAL A 139 2.03 -3.20 16.42
CA VAL A 139 1.01 -4.02 17.08
C VAL A 139 1.58 -5.42 17.04
N LYS A 140 2.00 -5.96 18.20
CA LYS A 140 2.35 -7.38 18.30
C LYS A 140 1.12 -8.14 17.81
N GLY A 141 1.23 -8.81 16.67
CA GLY A 141 0.17 -9.67 16.19
C GLY A 141 -0.17 -10.67 17.28
N ASN A 142 -1.45 -10.74 17.65
CA ASN A 142 -1.94 -11.84 18.47
C ASN A 142 -1.52 -13.15 17.81
N ASP A 143 -0.87 -14.01 18.58
CA ASP A 143 -0.68 -15.42 18.30
C ASP A 143 -2.07 -16.05 18.11
N PHE A 144 -2.54 -16.16 16.86
CA PHE A 144 -3.53 -17.16 16.51
C PHE A 144 -2.79 -18.35 15.92
N LYS A 145 -2.41 -19.25 16.83
CA LYS A 145 -2.25 -20.68 16.54
C LYS A 145 -3.62 -21.30 16.23
#